data_AF-A0A8X6PKK9-F1
#
_entry.id   AF-A0A8X6PKK9-F1
#
_cell.length_a   1.000
_cell.length_b   1.000
_cell.length_c   1.000
_cell.angle_alpha   90.00
_cell.angle_beta   90.00
_cell.angle_gamma   90.00
#
_symmetry.space_group_name_H-M   'P 1'
#
loop_
_entity.id
_entity.type
_entity.pdbx_description
1 polymer ?
#
loop_
_entity_poly.entity_id
_entity_poly.type
_entity_poly.pdbx_seq_one_letter_code
_entity_poly.pdbx_strand_id
1 'polypeptide(L)' 'MSTQLKTLILICDSCRCYGHASDCIFAPDEATGILRLVCRCEHHTMGDDCDHCLPLFNQRPWAPATTSEANECL' A
#
# COMPACT_ATOMS: atom_id res chain seq x y z
N MET A 1 -37.57 -20.59 10.07
CA MET A 1 -36.81 -20.27 8.83
C MET A 1 -36.17 -18.91 9.02
N SER A 2 -35.06 -18.86 9.77
CA SER A 2 -34.38 -17.61 10.13
C SER A 2 -33.51 -17.18 8.96
N THR A 3 -34.03 -16.30 8.11
CA THR A 3 -33.25 -15.64 7.06
C THR A 3 -32.19 -14.78 7.73
N GLN A 4 -30.96 -15.27 7.75
CA GLN A 4 -29.76 -14.48 8.03
C GLN A 4 -29.75 -13.31 7.05
N LEU A 5 -30.02 -12.11 7.55
CA LEU A 5 -29.74 -10.88 6.83
C LEU A 5 -28.22 -10.88 6.56
N LYS A 6 -27.82 -11.22 5.33
CA LYS A 6 -26.48 -10.93 4.83
C LYS A 6 -26.39 -9.41 4.73
N THR A 7 -26.02 -8.76 5.83
CA THR A 7 -25.59 -7.38 5.84
C THR A 7 -24.45 -7.26 4.85
N LEU A 8 -24.69 -6.60 3.71
CA LEU A 8 -23.63 -6.24 2.77
C LEU A 8 -22.85 -5.09 3.40
N ILE A 9 -21.89 -5.42 4.27
CA ILE A 9 -20.88 -4.46 4.70
C ILE A 9 -20.02 -4.24 3.45
N LEU A 10 -20.24 -3.13 2.75
CA LEU A 10 -19.29 -2.61 1.78
C LEU A 10 -18.07 -2.10 2.57
N ILE A 11 -17.15 -3.01 2.86
CA ILE A 11 -15.83 -2.64 3.34
C ILE A 11 -15.09 -2.06 2.13
N CYS A 12 -15.04 -0.74 2.03
CA CYS A 12 -14.13 -0.07 1.12
C CYS A 12 -12.74 -0.14 1.77
N ASP A 13 -12.08 -1.30 1.67
CA ASP A 13 -10.70 -1.43 2.09
C ASP A 13 -9.85 -0.71 1.04
N SER A 14 -9.57 0.56 1.29
CA SER A 14 -8.62 1.32 0.50
C SER A 14 -7.24 0.73 0.74
N CYS A 15 -6.52 0.47 -0.33
CA CYS A 15 -5.14 0.01 -0.30
C CYS A 15 -4.27 0.88 0.64
N ARG A 16 -3.48 0.25 1.51
CA ARG A 16 -2.74 0.93 2.57
C ARG A 16 -1.32 1.24 2.11
N CYS A 17 -1.12 2.42 1.53
CA CYS A 17 0.18 2.83 1.02
C CYS A 17 0.97 3.77 1.94
N TYR A 18 0.54 3.91 3.20
CA TYR A 18 1.11 4.86 4.18
C TYR A 18 1.28 6.31 3.69
N GLY A 19 0.43 6.72 2.73
CA GLY A 19 0.49 8.05 2.09
C GLY A 19 1.65 8.23 1.09
N HIS A 20 2.31 7.14 0.67
CA HIS A 20 3.33 7.14 -0.38
C HIS A 20 2.82 6.70 -1.75
N ALA A 21 1.51 6.55 -1.96
CA ALA A 21 0.93 6.32 -3.28
C ALA A 21 -0.49 6.91 -3.36
N SER A 22 -0.88 7.40 -4.54
CA SER A 22 -2.25 7.84 -4.82
C SER A 22 -3.18 6.70 -5.23
N ASP A 23 -2.63 5.63 -5.81
CA ASP A 23 -3.38 4.55 -6.46
C ASP A 23 -2.71 3.19 -6.25
N CYS A 24 -3.51 2.12 -6.41
CA CYS A 24 -3.04 0.74 -6.40
C CYS A 24 -3.37 0.01 -7.71
N ILE A 25 -2.52 -0.95 -8.04
CA ILE A 25 -2.61 -1.74 -9.28
C ILE A 25 -2.63 -3.22 -8.95
N PHE A 26 -3.20 -4.03 -9.84
CA PHE A 26 -3.04 -5.48 -9.77
C PHE A 26 -1.69 -5.87 -10.39
N ALA A 27 -0.79 -6.42 -9.58
CA ALA A 27 0.48 -6.98 -10.04
C ALA A 27 0.52 -8.49 -9.75
N PRO A 28 1.11 -9.30 -10.64
CA PRO A 28 1.35 -10.71 -10.36
C PRO A 28 2.41 -10.86 -9.27
N ASP A 29 2.14 -11.70 -8.28
CA ASP A 29 3.17 -12.16 -7.35
C ASP A 29 4.18 -13.05 -8.08
N GLU A 30 5.46 -12.71 -8.01
CA GLU A 30 6.53 -13.42 -8.74
C GLU A 30 6.64 -14.91 -8.37
N ALA A 31 6.28 -15.29 -7.14
CA ALA A 31 6.40 -16.67 -6.67
C ALA A 31 5.20 -17.55 -7.06
N THR A 32 3.99 -17.00 -7.05
CA THR A 32 2.73 -17.75 -7.22
C THR A 32 1.99 -17.43 -8.52
N GLY A 33 2.33 -16.32 -9.19
CA GLY A 33 1.61 -15.78 -10.35
C GLY A 33 0.22 -15.24 -10.04
N ILE A 34 -0.19 -15.24 -8.77
CA ILE A 34 -1.49 -14.74 -8.34
C ILE A 34 -1.47 -13.22 -8.36
N LEU A 35 -2.49 -12.60 -8.98
CA LEU A 35 -2.64 -11.15 -8.95
C LEU A 35 -2.94 -10.67 -7.53
N ARG A 36 -2.14 -9.73 -7.05
CA ARG A 36 -2.35 -9.02 -5.78
C ARG A 36 -2.50 -7.54 -6.04
N LEU A 37 -3.20 -6.86 -5.14
CA LEU A 37 -3.30 -5.42 -5.16
C LEU A 37 -2.06 -4.85 -4.47
N VAL A 38 -1.29 -4.04 -5.19
CA VAL A 38 -0.06 -3.41 -4.70
C VAL A 38 -0.08 -1.91 -4.98
N CYS A 39 0.56 -1.14 -4.10
CA CYS A 39 0.69 0.30 -4.22
C CYS A 39 1.62 0.70 -5.37
N ARG A 40 1.26 1.77 -6.09
CA ARG A 40 2.18 2.44 -7.00
C ARG A 40 3.02 3.45 -6.21
N CYS A 41 4.05 2.95 -5.53
CA CYS A 41 4.85 3.75 -4.60
C CYS A 41 5.57 4.94 -5.26
N GLU A 42 5.57 6.05 -4.53
CA GLU A 42 6.28 7.30 -4.77
C GLU A 42 7.25 7.57 -3.60
N HIS A 43 7.77 8.80 -3.48
CA HIS A 43 8.59 9.22 -2.33
C HIS A 43 9.82 8.31 -2.05
N HIS A 44 10.37 7.69 -3.10
CA HIS A 44 11.46 6.69 -3.04
C HIS A 44 11.19 5.49 -2.11
N THR A 45 9.92 5.11 -1.95
CA THR A 45 9.50 3.91 -1.22
C THR A 45 9.23 2.74 -2.17
N MET A 46 9.23 1.53 -1.63
CA MET A 46 8.93 0.28 -2.33
C MET A 46 8.29 -0.73 -1.37
N GLY A 47 7.88 -1.89 -1.91
CA GLY A 47 7.07 -2.90 -1.23
C GLY A 47 5.61 -2.84 -1.66
N ASP A 48 4.84 -3.87 -1.34
CA ASP A 48 3.43 -3.98 -1.71
C ASP A 48 2.59 -2.82 -1.12
N ASP A 49 2.98 -2.35 0.06
CA ASP A 49 2.33 -1.28 0.83
C ASP A 49 3.20 -0.01 0.95
N CYS A 50 4.33 0.09 0.23
CA CYS A 50 5.31 1.18 0.40
C CYS A 50 5.93 1.29 1.81
N ASP A 51 6.22 0.14 2.41
CA ASP A 51 6.66 0.00 3.81
C ASP A 51 8.18 0.05 4.02
N HIS A 52 8.96 0.24 2.95
CA HIS A 52 10.41 0.40 3.03
C HIS A 52 10.96 1.29 1.92
N CYS A 53 12.20 1.76 2.08
CA CYS A 53 12.88 2.61 1.11
C CYS A 53 13.48 1.81 -0.05
N LEU A 54 13.60 2.45 -1.21
CA LEU A 54 14.38 1.94 -2.33
C LEU A 54 15.84 1.72 -1.93
N PRO A 55 16.54 0.77 -2.58
CA PRO A 55 17.99 0.66 -2.46
C PRO A 55 18.63 2.02 -2.78
N LEU A 56 19.61 2.43 -1.98
CA LEU A 56 20.32 3.73 -2.03
C LEU A 56 19.61 4.92 -1.36
N PHE A 57 18.31 4.85 -1.07
CA PHE A 57 17.57 5.92 -0.37
C PHE A 57 17.39 5.62 1.13
N ASN A 58 18.50 5.28 1.82
CA ASN A 58 18.48 4.84 3.21
C ASN A 58 19.28 5.76 4.14
N GLN A 59 19.43 7.04 3.78
CA GLN A 59 20.17 8.03 4.58
C GLN A 59 19.42 8.39 5.88
N ARG A 60 18.11 8.14 5.90
CA ARG A 60 17.25 8.22 7.09
C ARG A 60 16.33 7.00 7.19
N PRO A 61 15.82 6.69 8.41
CA PRO A 61 14.80 5.65 8.56
C PRO A 61 13.52 5.99 7.79
N TRP A 62 12.86 4.97 7.26
CA TRP A 62 11.52 5.08 6.68
C TRP A 62 10.51 5.59 7.73
N ALA A 63 9.57 6.42 7.29
CA ALA A 63 8.44 6.88 8.09
C ALA A 63 7.22 7.12 7.19
N PRO A 64 5.99 6.86 7.66
CA PRO A 64 4.78 7.09 6.87
C PRO A 64 4.61 8.57 6.56
N ALA A 65 3.99 8.89 5.42
CA ALA A 65 3.62 10.26 5.12
C ALA A 65 2.55 10.76 6.11
N THR A 66 2.61 12.05 6.39
CA THR A 66 1.67 12.77 7.25
C THR A 66 0.94 13.84 6.43
N THR A 67 -0.04 14.52 7.03
CA THR A 67 -0.73 15.63 6.37
C THR A 67 0.18 16.82 6.05
N SER A 68 1.33 16.93 6.71
CA SER A 68 2.27 18.04 6.58
C SER A 68 3.57 17.66 5.88
N GLU A 69 3.98 16.40 5.94
CA GLU A 69 5.29 15.95 5.44
C GLU A 69 5.16 14.62 4.70
N ALA A 70 5.73 14.54 3.50
CA ALA A 70 5.74 13.34 2.66
C ALA A 70 6.60 12.20 3.24
N ASN A 71 7.58 12.53 4.10
CA ASN A 71 8.53 11.59 4.67
C ASN A 71 9.22 10.69 3.64
N GLU A 72 9.60 11.29 2.50
CA GLU A 72 10.27 10.58 1.43
C GLU A 72 11.62 9.99 1.84
N CYS A 73 11.96 8.85 1.30
CA CYS A 73 13.27 8.26 1.50
C CYS A 73 14.34 9.09 0.78
N LEU A 74 15.49 9.27 1.44
CA LEU A 74 16.62 10.06 0.97
C LEU A 74 17.82 9.16 0.73
#